data_AF-A0A5E7VVB1-F1
#
_entry.id   AF-A0A5E7VVB1-F1
#
_cell.length_a   1.000
_cell.length_b   1.000
_cell.length_c   1.000
_cell.angle_alpha   90.00
_cell.angle_beta   90.00
_cell.angle_gamma   90.00
#
_symmetry.space_group_name_H-M   'P 1'
#
loop_
_entity.id
_entity.type
_entity.pdbx_description
1 polymer ?
#
loop_
_entity_poly.entity_id
_entity_poly.type
_entity_poly.pdbx_seq_one_letter_code
_entity_poly.pdbx_strand_id
1 'polypeptide(L)'
;MHDKSAVLILEAPWNIYEGDINRSSVEPFFQGLAKQSNDVEILHSRFYDVSSFRLAFAALSKHKYKNAIVYVAGHGDGQRVGGARILDIMVECSLKSVAANITGVVLGSCFSAGTAKRSQADTINYMVQESNIAWVAAYNCAAYWHESTMIDLSIIRQMIRAEEPDFQDRGDISSQLAMGIECFSPHFPLGSNGKSDRERELISLKQGISFFSQPRGQGNRSRCVTAEVWGMWKGLQLEDKAELEEA
;
A
#
# COMPACT_ATOMS: atom_id res chain seq x y z
N MET A 1 -0.27 -24.60 5.77
CA MET A 1 -0.46 -23.24 6.30
C MET A 1 0.84 -22.90 7.01
N HIS A 2 1.52 -21.84 6.60
CA HIS A 2 2.63 -21.27 7.37
C HIS A 2 2.00 -20.50 8.53
N ASP A 3 2.47 -20.74 9.75
CA ASP A 3 1.98 -20.05 10.95
C ASP A 3 2.44 -18.58 11.00
N LYS A 4 3.32 -18.19 10.08
CA LYS A 4 3.84 -16.82 9.94
C LYS A 4 3.04 -16.01 8.94
N SER A 5 2.94 -14.72 9.24
CA SER A 5 2.53 -13.70 8.28
C SER A 5 3.70 -13.37 7.35
N ALA A 6 3.43 -12.80 6.17
CA ALA A 6 4.49 -12.45 5.21
C ALA A 6 4.25 -11.11 4.51
N VAL A 7 5.34 -10.40 4.25
CA VAL A 7 5.37 -9.27 3.32
C VAL A 7 6.10 -9.72 2.05
N LEU A 8 5.37 -9.78 0.94
CA LEU A 8 5.89 -10.16 -0.38
C LEU A 8 6.27 -8.87 -1.12
N ILE A 9 7.56 -8.54 -1.11
CA ILE A 9 8.10 -7.31 -1.72
C ILE A 9 8.53 -7.61 -3.15
N LEU A 10 7.86 -6.97 -4.09
CA LEU A 10 8.17 -7.00 -5.52
C LEU A 10 8.67 -5.61 -5.87
N GLU A 11 9.96 -5.49 -6.16
CA GLU A 11 10.59 -4.18 -6.35
C GLU A 11 11.25 -4.05 -7.72
N ALA A 12 10.87 -3.01 -8.46
CA ALA A 12 11.58 -2.63 -9.67
C ALA A 12 12.80 -1.75 -9.34
N PRO A 13 13.89 -1.83 -10.12
CA PRO A 13 15.04 -0.95 -9.95
C PRO A 13 14.65 0.53 -10.03
N TRP A 14 15.20 1.34 -9.13
CA TRP A 14 14.93 2.78 -9.09
C TRP A 14 15.85 3.58 -10.02
N ASN A 15 16.92 3.00 -10.56
CA ASN A 15 17.82 3.65 -11.52
C ASN A 15 18.26 5.08 -11.12
N ILE A 16 18.43 5.34 -9.82
CA ILE A 16 18.78 6.69 -9.30
C ILE A 16 20.23 7.03 -9.65
N TYR A 17 21.10 6.03 -9.72
CA TYR A 17 22.52 6.19 -10.00
C TYR A 17 22.88 5.50 -11.31
N GLU A 18 23.52 6.24 -12.21
CA GLU A 18 24.07 5.66 -13.44
C GLU A 18 25.11 4.58 -13.09
N GLY A 19 24.99 3.40 -13.71
CA GLY A 19 25.90 2.27 -13.50
C GLY A 19 25.59 1.37 -12.29
N ASP A 20 24.73 1.80 -11.36
CA ASP A 20 24.27 0.97 -10.23
C ASP A 20 22.76 1.14 -10.00
N ILE A 21 22.01 0.42 -10.84
CA ILE A 21 20.55 0.47 -10.85
C ILE A 21 19.90 -0.13 -9.60
N ASN A 22 20.65 -0.94 -8.83
CA ASN A 22 20.14 -1.73 -7.71
C ASN A 22 20.50 -1.14 -6.34
N ARG A 23 21.29 -0.06 -6.30
CA ARG A 23 21.74 0.58 -5.07
C ARG A 23 20.59 0.96 -4.14
N SER A 24 19.56 1.59 -4.70
CA SER A 24 18.40 2.01 -3.92
C SER A 24 17.43 0.84 -3.80
N SER A 25 17.03 0.56 -2.56
CA SER A 25 16.17 -0.56 -2.23
C SER A 25 15.29 -0.21 -1.04
N VAL A 26 14.03 -0.62 -1.09
CA VAL A 26 13.13 -0.60 0.09
C VAL A 26 13.46 -1.74 1.07
N GLU A 27 14.15 -2.78 0.61
CA GLU A 27 14.43 -4.00 1.38
C GLU A 27 15.05 -3.73 2.77
N PRO A 28 16.07 -2.85 2.95
CA PRO A 28 16.66 -2.63 4.27
C PRO A 28 15.68 -2.12 5.32
N PHE A 29 14.66 -1.34 4.91
CA PHE A 29 13.63 -0.83 5.81
C PHE A 29 12.74 -1.98 6.32
N PHE A 30 12.34 -2.89 5.43
CA PHE A 30 11.53 -4.05 5.78
C PHE A 30 12.32 -5.12 6.55
N GLN A 31 13.61 -5.28 6.27
CA GLN A 31 14.48 -6.12 7.12
C GLN A 31 14.53 -5.59 8.56
N GLY A 32 14.48 -4.27 8.74
CA GLY A 32 14.32 -3.64 10.06
C GLY A 32 13.02 -4.05 10.76
N LEU A 33 11.90 -4.03 10.03
CA LEU A 33 10.59 -4.47 10.54
C LEU A 33 10.62 -5.96 10.97
N ALA A 34 11.22 -6.83 10.16
CA ALA A 34 11.34 -8.27 10.46
C ALA A 34 12.07 -8.52 11.78
N LYS A 35 13.10 -7.73 12.09
CA LYS A 35 13.87 -7.89 13.33
C LYS A 35 13.08 -7.55 14.59
N GLN A 36 11.90 -6.95 14.47
CA GLN A 36 11.01 -6.62 15.59
C GLN A 36 9.92 -7.66 15.83
N SER A 37 9.82 -8.71 15.00
CA SER A 37 8.75 -9.70 15.06
C SER A 37 9.23 -11.08 14.60
N ASN A 38 9.00 -12.12 15.41
CA ASN A 38 9.44 -13.48 15.11
C ASN A 38 8.47 -14.23 14.17
N ASP A 39 7.28 -13.67 13.96
CA ASP A 39 6.13 -14.24 13.25
C ASP A 39 5.85 -13.58 11.89
N VAL A 40 6.72 -12.68 11.43
CA VAL A 40 6.64 -12.04 10.10
C VAL A 40 7.85 -12.44 9.25
N GLU A 41 7.59 -12.99 8.07
CA GLU A 41 8.58 -13.25 7.03
C GLU A 41 8.63 -12.08 6.03
N ILE A 42 9.83 -11.62 5.69
CA ILE A 42 10.03 -10.65 4.60
C ILE A 42 10.63 -11.39 3.42
N LEU A 43 9.91 -11.39 2.31
CA LEU A 43 10.27 -12.09 1.08
C LEU A 43 10.43 -11.05 -0.01
N HIS A 44 11.64 -10.87 -0.51
CA HIS A 44 11.97 -9.85 -1.50
C HIS A 44 12.36 -10.47 -2.83
N SER A 45 11.88 -9.88 -3.92
CA SER A 45 12.37 -10.18 -5.25
C SER A 45 12.28 -8.96 -6.15
N ARG A 46 13.23 -8.85 -7.08
CA ARG A 46 13.23 -7.80 -8.09
C ARG A 46 12.42 -8.21 -9.31
N PHE A 47 11.84 -7.23 -10.00
CA PHE A 47 11.24 -7.42 -11.32
C PHE A 47 11.58 -6.25 -12.25
N TYR A 48 11.48 -6.48 -13.56
CA TYR A 48 11.90 -5.52 -14.60
C TYR A 48 10.80 -5.28 -15.65
N ASP A 49 9.83 -6.18 -15.72
CA ASP A 49 8.68 -6.17 -16.61
C ASP A 49 7.57 -7.08 -16.04
N VAL A 50 6.46 -7.21 -16.78
CA VAL A 50 5.34 -8.07 -16.36
C VAL A 50 5.71 -9.56 -16.28
N SER A 51 6.63 -10.03 -17.11
CA SER A 51 7.02 -11.45 -17.16
C SER A 51 7.85 -11.83 -15.94
N SER A 52 8.86 -11.02 -15.63
CA SER A 52 9.69 -11.15 -14.43
C SER A 52 8.88 -10.89 -13.16
N PHE A 53 7.91 -9.96 -13.18
CA PHE A 53 6.96 -9.78 -12.07
C PHE A 53 6.20 -11.07 -11.77
N ARG A 54 5.61 -11.71 -12.79
CA ARG A 54 4.87 -12.96 -12.62
C ARG A 54 5.74 -14.09 -12.06
N LEU A 55 6.96 -14.24 -12.55
CA LEU A 55 7.89 -15.26 -12.07
C LEU A 55 8.28 -15.02 -10.62
N ALA A 56 8.64 -13.78 -10.28
CA ALA A 56 8.98 -13.38 -8.91
C ALA A 56 7.77 -13.60 -7.98
N PHE A 57 6.60 -13.07 -8.35
CA PHE A 57 5.39 -13.18 -7.55
C PHE A 57 4.97 -14.63 -7.32
N ALA A 58 4.99 -15.46 -8.37
CA ALA A 58 4.72 -16.89 -8.25
C ALA A 58 5.70 -17.62 -7.33
N ALA A 59 6.96 -17.16 -7.23
CA ALA A 59 7.94 -17.72 -6.30
C ALA A 59 7.68 -17.29 -4.85
N LEU A 60 7.32 -16.03 -4.61
CA LEU A 60 7.05 -15.50 -3.27
C LEU A 60 5.68 -15.95 -2.73
N SER A 61 4.70 -16.21 -3.61
CA SER A 61 3.34 -16.61 -3.23
C SER A 61 3.11 -18.14 -3.21
N LYS A 62 4.18 -18.95 -3.09
CA LYS A 62 4.10 -20.42 -3.14
C LYS A 62 3.37 -21.03 -1.94
N HIS A 63 3.44 -20.37 -0.80
CA HIS A 63 2.91 -20.87 0.47
C HIS A 63 1.66 -20.10 0.87
N LYS A 64 0.78 -20.76 1.64
CA LYS A 64 -0.35 -20.12 2.30
C LYS A 64 0.09 -19.58 3.66
N TYR A 65 0.06 -18.27 3.85
CA TYR A 65 0.49 -17.58 5.08
C TYR A 65 -0.66 -17.34 6.06
N LYS A 66 -0.34 -17.00 7.33
CA LYS A 66 -1.34 -16.53 8.31
C LYS A 66 -2.03 -15.26 7.82
N ASN A 67 -1.24 -14.32 7.30
CA ASN A 67 -1.68 -13.09 6.65
C ASN A 67 -0.56 -12.66 5.69
N ALA A 68 -0.83 -12.48 4.40
CA ALA A 68 0.15 -11.98 3.44
C ALA A 68 -0.22 -10.59 2.92
N ILE A 69 0.78 -9.71 2.83
CA ILE A 69 0.67 -8.40 2.20
C ILE A 69 1.63 -8.34 1.01
N VAL A 70 1.12 -7.94 -0.15
CA VAL A 70 1.95 -7.68 -1.33
C VAL A 70 2.35 -6.21 -1.35
N TYR A 71 3.65 -5.94 -1.44
CA TYR A 71 4.18 -4.60 -1.62
C TYR A 71 4.85 -4.50 -3.00
N VAL A 72 4.31 -3.67 -3.88
CA VAL A 72 4.86 -3.45 -5.22
C VAL A 72 5.47 -2.07 -5.29
N ALA A 73 6.81 -2.02 -5.35
CA ALA A 73 7.59 -0.80 -5.27
C ALA A 73 8.33 -0.51 -6.58
N GLY A 74 8.35 0.75 -7.01
CA GLY A 74 9.11 1.18 -8.17
C GLY A 74 8.58 2.46 -8.80
N HIS A 75 9.25 2.94 -9.86
CA HIS A 75 8.79 4.09 -10.63
C HIS A 75 7.40 3.86 -11.23
N GLY A 76 6.58 4.91 -11.21
CA GLY A 76 5.21 4.88 -11.69
C GLY A 76 4.87 6.03 -12.63
N ASP A 77 4.04 5.72 -13.63
CA ASP A 77 3.50 6.67 -14.61
C ASP A 77 1.97 6.83 -14.49
N GLY A 78 1.40 6.26 -13.43
CA GLY A 78 -0.05 6.17 -13.19
C GLY A 78 -0.78 5.02 -13.88
N GLN A 79 -0.08 4.27 -14.74
CA GLN A 79 -0.59 3.04 -15.35
C GLN A 79 0.25 1.82 -15.04
N ARG A 80 1.52 2.02 -14.71
CA ARG A 80 2.53 1.00 -14.51
C ARG A 80 3.31 1.24 -13.24
N VAL A 81 3.87 0.16 -12.69
CA VAL A 81 4.92 0.17 -11.69
C VAL A 81 6.08 -0.63 -12.27
N GLY A 82 7.25 -0.02 -12.43
CA GLY A 82 8.44 -0.75 -12.90
C GLY A 82 8.27 -1.46 -14.24
N GLY A 83 7.50 -0.87 -15.16
CA GLY A 83 7.20 -1.46 -16.48
C GLY A 83 6.03 -2.46 -16.52
N ALA A 84 5.55 -2.95 -15.38
CA ALA A 84 4.36 -3.81 -15.31
C ALA A 84 3.09 -2.96 -15.15
N ARG A 85 2.01 -3.27 -15.88
CA ARG A 85 0.74 -2.52 -15.74
C ARG A 85 0.12 -2.81 -14.38
N ILE A 86 -0.45 -1.79 -13.74
CA ILE A 86 -1.20 -1.91 -12.48
C ILE A 86 -2.32 -2.96 -12.61
N LEU A 87 -2.98 -3.00 -13.77
CA LEU A 87 -3.97 -4.04 -14.08
C LEU A 87 -3.39 -5.45 -13.97
N ASP A 88 -2.23 -5.70 -14.59
CA ASP A 88 -1.60 -7.03 -14.57
C ASP A 88 -1.16 -7.40 -13.15
N ILE A 89 -0.58 -6.45 -12.42
CA ILE A 89 -0.19 -6.61 -11.01
C ILE A 89 -1.39 -7.04 -10.16
N MET A 90 -2.50 -6.30 -10.27
CA MET A 90 -3.71 -6.55 -9.49
C MET A 90 -4.39 -7.86 -9.88
N VAL A 91 -4.39 -8.24 -11.17
CA VAL A 91 -4.87 -9.55 -11.63
C VAL A 91 -4.10 -10.68 -10.94
N GLU A 92 -2.78 -10.64 -10.95
CA GLU A 92 -1.98 -11.69 -10.30
C GLU A 92 -2.25 -11.74 -8.79
N CYS A 93 -2.29 -10.58 -8.12
CA CYS A 93 -2.59 -10.50 -6.69
C CYS A 93 -3.95 -11.12 -6.37
N SER A 94 -4.97 -10.76 -7.16
CA SER A 94 -6.34 -11.26 -7.01
C SER A 94 -6.40 -12.78 -7.19
N LEU A 95 -5.84 -13.31 -8.29
CA LEU A 95 -5.82 -14.75 -8.60
C LEU A 95 -5.09 -15.59 -7.53
N LYS A 96 -4.03 -15.07 -6.92
CA LYS A 96 -3.25 -15.77 -5.88
C LYS A 96 -3.76 -15.54 -4.47
N SER A 97 -4.66 -14.58 -4.28
CA SER A 97 -5.05 -14.10 -2.95
C SER A 97 -5.60 -15.18 -2.03
N VAL A 98 -6.43 -16.09 -2.55
CA VAL A 98 -7.00 -17.19 -1.75
C VAL A 98 -5.93 -18.24 -1.41
N ALA A 99 -5.09 -18.60 -2.39
CA ALA A 99 -4.08 -19.64 -2.22
C ALA A 99 -2.97 -19.24 -1.24
N ALA A 100 -2.51 -17.99 -1.32
CA ALA A 100 -1.45 -17.45 -0.46
C ALA A 100 -1.99 -16.74 0.79
N ASN A 101 -3.31 -16.56 0.91
CA ASN A 101 -3.98 -15.72 1.93
C ASN A 101 -3.48 -14.27 1.92
N ILE A 102 -3.47 -13.66 0.73
CA ILE A 102 -3.15 -12.24 0.55
C ILE A 102 -4.36 -11.44 0.99
N THR A 103 -4.19 -10.59 1.98
CA THR A 103 -5.24 -9.72 2.54
C THR A 103 -5.07 -8.27 2.10
N GLY A 104 -3.84 -7.87 1.73
CA GLY A 104 -3.48 -6.49 1.47
C GLY A 104 -2.57 -6.31 0.29
N VAL A 105 -2.71 -5.18 -0.41
CA VAL A 105 -1.78 -4.74 -1.46
C VAL A 105 -1.39 -3.29 -1.23
N VAL A 106 -0.09 -2.98 -1.27
CA VAL A 106 0.43 -1.62 -1.30
C VAL A 106 1.10 -1.39 -2.65
N LEU A 107 0.60 -0.42 -3.41
CA LEU A 107 1.20 0.03 -4.67
C LEU A 107 2.10 1.24 -4.39
N GLY A 108 3.32 0.98 -3.91
CA GLY A 108 4.35 1.96 -3.56
C GLY A 108 5.00 2.64 -4.76
N SER A 109 4.19 3.36 -5.52
CA SER A 109 4.58 3.94 -6.80
C SER A 109 3.79 5.19 -7.13
N CYS A 110 4.45 6.17 -7.77
CA CYS A 110 3.84 7.43 -8.16
C CYS A 110 2.56 7.22 -8.98
N PHE A 111 1.51 7.95 -8.62
CA PHE A 111 0.20 7.93 -9.30
C PHE A 111 -0.45 6.55 -9.40
N SER A 112 -0.11 5.56 -8.58
CA SER A 112 -0.70 4.21 -8.64
C SER A 112 -2.21 4.14 -8.39
N ALA A 113 -2.79 5.13 -7.70
CA ALA A 113 -4.24 5.33 -7.57
C ALA A 113 -4.84 6.17 -8.73
N GLY A 114 -3.98 6.62 -9.64
CA GLY A 114 -4.29 7.45 -10.79
C GLY A 114 -3.90 8.91 -10.59
N THR A 115 -4.30 9.72 -11.57
CA THR A 115 -4.21 11.19 -11.53
C THR A 115 -5.61 11.76 -11.46
N ALA A 116 -5.72 13.07 -11.20
CA ALA A 116 -7.01 13.78 -11.26
C ALA A 116 -7.75 13.61 -12.61
N LYS A 117 -7.02 13.37 -13.70
CA LYS A 117 -7.59 13.16 -15.05
C LYS A 117 -7.90 11.70 -15.37
N ARG A 118 -7.26 10.77 -14.66
CA ARG A 118 -7.32 9.35 -14.95
C ARG A 118 -7.16 8.57 -13.65
N SER A 119 -8.27 8.30 -12.99
CA SER A 119 -8.31 7.49 -11.78
C SER A 119 -8.08 6.01 -12.09
N GLN A 120 -7.45 5.29 -11.16
CA GLN A 120 -7.34 3.83 -11.16
C GLN A 120 -8.35 3.19 -10.21
N ALA A 121 -9.24 3.96 -9.58
CA ALA A 121 -10.19 3.48 -8.58
C ALA A 121 -11.07 2.33 -9.10
N ASP A 122 -11.63 2.44 -10.31
CA ASP A 122 -12.46 1.38 -10.89
C ASP A 122 -11.66 0.10 -11.14
N THR A 123 -10.42 0.23 -11.61
CA THR A 123 -9.52 -0.91 -11.82
C THR A 123 -9.22 -1.61 -10.51
N ILE A 124 -8.85 -0.84 -9.47
CA ILE A 124 -8.54 -1.38 -8.14
C ILE A 124 -9.79 -2.04 -7.53
N ASN A 125 -10.93 -1.35 -7.55
CA ASN A 125 -12.18 -1.86 -6.98
C ASN A 125 -12.61 -3.16 -7.67
N TYR A 126 -12.54 -3.22 -9.00
CA TYR A 126 -12.91 -4.41 -9.75
C TYR A 126 -11.97 -5.59 -9.45
N MET A 127 -10.66 -5.35 -9.37
CA MET A 127 -9.69 -6.45 -9.14
C MET A 127 -9.69 -6.97 -7.70
N VAL A 128 -10.15 -6.17 -6.74
CA VAL A 128 -10.37 -6.61 -5.37
C VAL A 128 -11.63 -7.47 -5.24
N GLN A 129 -12.62 -7.28 -6.12
CA GLN A 129 -13.82 -8.12 -6.12
C GLN A 129 -13.47 -9.59 -6.40
N GLU A 130 -14.21 -10.48 -5.74
CA GLU A 130 -14.03 -11.94 -5.83
C GLU A 130 -12.63 -12.45 -5.42
N SER A 131 -11.83 -11.60 -4.77
CA SER A 131 -10.52 -11.95 -4.20
C SER A 131 -10.58 -12.02 -2.67
N ASN A 132 -9.48 -12.50 -2.07
CA ASN A 132 -9.25 -12.47 -0.63
C ASN A 132 -8.62 -11.14 -0.14
N ILE A 133 -8.37 -10.20 -1.06
CA ILE A 133 -7.82 -8.88 -0.73
C ILE A 133 -8.91 -8.07 -0.02
N ALA A 134 -8.62 -7.65 1.20
CA ALA A 134 -9.51 -6.85 2.02
C ALA A 134 -9.19 -5.35 1.91
N TRP A 135 -7.96 -4.98 1.56
CA TRP A 135 -7.54 -3.59 1.46
C TRP A 135 -6.44 -3.34 0.43
N VAL A 136 -6.41 -2.12 -0.10
CA VAL A 136 -5.36 -1.63 -1.00
C VAL A 136 -4.97 -0.20 -0.61
N ALA A 137 -3.67 0.09 -0.59
CA ALA A 137 -3.14 1.46 -0.50
C ALA A 137 -2.38 1.83 -1.78
N ALA A 138 -2.60 3.04 -2.29
CA ALA A 138 -2.02 3.52 -3.54
C ALA A 138 -1.91 5.06 -3.56
N TYR A 139 -1.07 5.62 -4.43
CA TYR A 139 -0.72 7.05 -4.42
C TYR A 139 -1.37 7.84 -5.57
N ASN A 140 -1.82 9.06 -5.28
CA ASN A 140 -2.40 9.99 -6.26
C ASN A 140 -1.41 11.06 -6.77
N CYS A 141 -0.16 11.01 -6.32
CA CYS A 141 0.85 12.03 -6.58
C CYS A 141 2.19 11.43 -7.04
N ALA A 142 3.10 12.31 -7.48
CA ALA A 142 4.51 12.00 -7.59
C ALA A 142 5.11 12.00 -6.18
N ALA A 143 4.98 10.89 -5.48
CA ALA A 143 5.38 10.73 -4.09
C ALA A 143 6.90 10.77 -3.95
N TYR A 144 7.39 11.41 -2.90
CA TYR A 144 8.79 11.36 -2.55
C TYR A 144 9.12 9.98 -1.96
N TRP A 145 10.15 9.36 -2.52
CA TRP A 145 10.48 7.96 -2.27
C TRP A 145 10.68 7.63 -0.79
N HIS A 146 11.37 8.50 -0.04
CA HIS A 146 11.69 8.23 1.36
C HIS A 146 10.43 8.31 2.22
N GLU A 147 9.69 9.40 2.10
CA GLU A 147 8.46 9.70 2.84
C GLU A 147 7.40 8.63 2.57
N SER A 148 7.18 8.25 1.29
CA SER A 148 6.25 7.18 0.94
C SER A 148 6.68 5.84 1.50
N THR A 149 7.98 5.52 1.48
CA THR A 149 8.49 4.26 2.06
C THR A 149 8.22 4.19 3.58
N MET A 150 8.33 5.31 4.30
CA MET A 150 8.04 5.35 5.75
C MET A 150 6.55 5.12 6.03
N ILE A 151 5.67 5.70 5.20
CA ILE A 151 4.22 5.46 5.30
C ILE A 151 3.88 4.02 4.96
N ASP A 152 4.41 3.50 3.85
CA ASP A 152 4.18 2.11 3.41
C ASP A 152 4.59 1.13 4.53
N LEU A 153 5.76 1.34 5.13
CA LEU A 153 6.26 0.54 6.25
C LEU A 153 5.32 0.58 7.45
N SER A 154 4.79 1.76 7.80
CA SER A 154 3.89 1.94 8.94
C SER A 154 2.53 1.27 8.70
N ILE A 155 1.95 1.44 7.51
CA ILE A 155 0.71 0.76 7.10
C ILE A 155 0.91 -0.75 7.15
N ILE A 156 1.99 -1.26 6.54
CA ILE A 156 2.26 -2.70 6.51
C ILE A 156 2.51 -3.26 7.92
N ARG A 157 3.26 -2.55 8.77
CA ARG A 157 3.48 -2.93 10.17
C ARG A 157 2.16 -3.10 10.94
N GLN A 158 1.20 -2.22 10.70
CA GLN A 158 -0.12 -2.31 11.33
C GLN A 158 -0.93 -3.46 10.72
N MET A 159 -1.11 -3.46 9.41
CA MET A 159 -2.00 -4.39 8.71
C MET A 159 -1.51 -5.85 8.71
N ILE A 160 -0.20 -6.10 8.86
CA ILE A 160 0.33 -7.48 8.91
C ILE A 160 -0.09 -8.21 10.20
N ARG A 161 -0.47 -7.45 11.23
CA ARG A 161 -0.93 -7.93 12.54
C ARG A 161 -2.45 -8.02 12.64
N ALA A 162 -3.18 -7.43 11.70
CA ALA A 162 -4.63 -7.55 11.64
C ALA A 162 -5.04 -9.02 11.49
N GLU A 163 -6.12 -9.38 12.17
CA GLU A 163 -6.65 -10.74 12.23
C GLU A 163 -7.95 -10.85 11.43
N GLU A 164 -8.46 -12.08 11.29
CA GLU A 164 -9.66 -12.35 10.50
C GLU A 164 -10.88 -11.47 10.88
N PRO A 165 -11.16 -11.18 12.16
CA PRO A 165 -12.25 -10.29 12.56
C PRO A 165 -12.11 -8.88 11.99
N ASP A 166 -10.89 -8.33 11.92
CA ASP A 166 -10.63 -6.98 11.42
C ASP A 166 -10.99 -6.81 9.94
N PHE A 167 -11.11 -7.92 9.19
CA PHE A 167 -11.47 -7.91 7.78
C PHE A 167 -12.97 -8.15 7.52
N GLN A 168 -13.79 -8.36 8.55
CA GLN A 168 -15.23 -8.64 8.38
C GLN A 168 -16.07 -7.37 8.23
N ASP A 169 -15.62 -6.25 8.80
CA ASP A 169 -16.29 -4.96 8.73
C ASP A 169 -15.43 -3.90 8.05
N ARG A 170 -16.09 -2.98 7.34
CA ARG A 170 -15.41 -1.90 6.62
C ARG A 170 -14.81 -0.86 7.57
N GLY A 171 -15.51 -0.59 8.66
CA GLY A 171 -15.07 0.31 9.71
C GLY A 171 -13.81 -0.22 10.36
N ASP A 172 -13.76 -1.51 10.68
CA ASP A 172 -12.57 -2.15 11.25
C ASP A 172 -11.36 -2.05 10.32
N ILE A 173 -11.52 -2.37 9.02
CA ILE A 173 -10.45 -2.20 8.03
C ILE A 173 -9.98 -0.72 7.98
N SER A 174 -10.92 0.21 7.98
CA SER A 174 -10.60 1.65 7.90
C SER A 174 -9.90 2.14 9.17
N SER A 175 -10.25 1.58 10.33
CA SER A 175 -9.63 1.86 11.63
C SER A 175 -8.20 1.35 11.67
N GLN A 176 -7.95 0.12 11.20
CA GLN A 176 -6.60 -0.44 11.08
C GLN A 176 -5.73 0.40 10.13
N LEU A 177 -6.27 0.84 9.00
CA LEU A 177 -5.56 1.74 8.09
C LEU A 177 -5.27 3.10 8.73
N ALA A 178 -6.22 3.66 9.51
CA ALA A 178 -6.04 4.92 10.22
C ALA A 178 -4.93 4.83 11.28
N MET A 179 -4.90 3.76 12.07
CA MET A 179 -3.81 3.44 13.00
C MET A 179 -2.46 3.31 12.26
N GLY A 180 -2.47 2.73 11.05
CA GLY A 180 -1.28 2.61 10.21
C GLY A 180 -0.67 3.94 9.79
N ILE A 181 -1.44 5.04 9.79
CA ILE A 181 -0.99 6.38 9.42
C ILE A 181 -1.11 7.42 10.56
N GLU A 182 -1.45 6.99 11.78
CA GLU A 182 -1.81 7.89 12.90
C GLU A 182 -0.68 8.85 13.30
N CYS A 183 0.57 8.44 13.13
CA CYS A 183 1.75 9.22 13.49
C CYS A 183 2.16 10.27 12.44
N PHE A 184 1.53 10.27 11.27
CA PHE A 184 1.84 11.21 10.20
C PHE A 184 0.86 12.37 10.18
N SER A 185 1.39 13.58 10.02
CA SER A 185 0.56 14.77 9.81
C SER A 185 -0.18 14.67 8.47
N PRO A 186 -1.51 14.88 8.41
CA PRO A 186 -2.26 14.89 7.15
C PRO A 186 -1.77 15.98 6.19
N HIS A 187 -1.08 16.99 6.70
CA HIS A 187 -0.62 18.16 5.96
C HIS A 187 0.84 18.07 5.51
N PHE A 188 1.60 17.04 5.91
CA PHE A 188 3.00 16.96 5.53
C PHE A 188 3.13 16.77 3.99
N PRO A 189 4.16 17.34 3.36
CA PRO A 189 4.36 17.25 1.91
C PRO A 189 4.81 15.85 1.51
N LEU A 190 3.89 15.03 1.01
CA LEU A 190 4.16 13.66 0.55
C LEU A 190 4.80 13.63 -0.84
N GLY A 191 4.53 14.64 -1.68
CA GLY A 191 5.01 14.65 -3.04
C GLY A 191 4.59 15.88 -3.81
N SER A 192 4.46 15.74 -5.12
CA SER A 192 4.00 16.83 -6.00
C SER A 192 2.95 16.38 -7.01
N ASN A 193 2.34 17.35 -7.68
CA ASN A 193 1.42 17.13 -8.81
C ASN A 193 2.12 16.57 -10.08
N GLY A 194 3.43 16.31 -10.05
CA GLY A 194 4.20 15.75 -11.17
C GLY A 194 4.44 16.71 -12.33
N LYS A 195 4.16 18.01 -12.16
CA LYS A 195 4.48 19.04 -13.16
C LYS A 195 5.92 19.56 -13.00
N SER A 196 6.35 20.31 -14.02
CA SER A 196 7.65 21.02 -13.98
C SER A 196 7.74 22.00 -12.82
N ASP A 197 8.96 22.39 -12.42
CA ASP A 197 9.21 23.27 -11.25
C ASP A 197 8.41 24.58 -11.28
N ARG A 198 8.08 25.12 -12.45
CA ARG A 198 7.30 26.37 -12.58
C ARG A 198 5.83 26.21 -12.20
N GLU A 199 5.29 25.00 -12.26
CA GLU A 199 3.89 24.66 -11.95
C GLU A 199 3.78 23.61 -10.83
N ARG A 200 4.90 23.36 -10.15
CA ARG A 200 4.99 22.33 -9.12
C ARG A 200 4.15 22.75 -7.93
N GLU A 201 3.19 21.91 -7.61
CA GLU A 201 2.37 22.03 -6.41
C GLU A 201 2.72 20.89 -5.48
N LEU A 202 2.93 21.19 -4.21
CA LEU A 202 3.13 20.18 -3.18
C LEU A 202 1.79 19.51 -2.87
N ILE A 203 1.81 18.19 -2.78
CA ILE A 203 0.64 17.39 -2.43
C ILE A 203 0.82 16.88 -1.00
N SER A 204 -0.15 17.19 -0.15
CA SER A 204 -0.17 16.71 1.23
C SER A 204 -0.41 15.20 1.32
N LEU A 205 -0.02 14.55 2.42
CA LEU A 205 -0.36 13.14 2.66
C LEU A 205 -1.85 12.88 2.47
N LYS A 206 -2.72 13.73 3.04
CA LYS A 206 -4.18 13.58 2.96
C LYS A 206 -4.72 13.52 1.53
N GLN A 207 -4.08 14.21 0.61
CA GLN A 207 -4.45 14.21 -0.82
C GLN A 207 -3.69 13.15 -1.62
N GLY A 208 -2.47 12.82 -1.20
CA GLY A 208 -1.52 12.03 -1.97
C GLY A 208 -1.68 10.52 -1.85
N ILE A 209 -2.46 10.01 -0.88
CA ILE A 209 -2.71 8.58 -0.71
C ILE A 209 -4.20 8.24 -0.77
N SER A 210 -4.51 7.08 -1.36
CA SER A 210 -5.85 6.51 -1.43
C SER A 210 -5.89 5.11 -0.84
N PHE A 211 -7.02 4.81 -0.19
CA PHE A 211 -7.30 3.54 0.44
C PHE A 211 -8.57 2.95 -0.15
N PHE A 212 -8.53 1.65 -0.43
CA PHE A 212 -9.67 0.89 -0.92
C PHE A 212 -9.89 -0.27 0.03
N SER A 213 -11.15 -0.64 0.27
CA SER A 213 -11.46 -1.80 1.11
C SER A 213 -12.61 -2.62 0.59
N GLN A 214 -12.59 -3.91 0.90
CA GLN A 214 -13.69 -4.85 0.71
C GLN A 214 -13.75 -5.77 1.94
N PRO A 215 -14.77 -5.64 2.79
CA PRO A 215 -14.98 -6.57 3.88
C PRO A 215 -15.25 -7.97 3.32
N ARG A 216 -14.88 -8.99 4.08
CA ARG A 216 -15.13 -10.39 3.71
C ARG A 216 -16.61 -10.74 3.76
N GLY A 217 -16.97 -11.86 3.15
CA GLY A 217 -18.35 -12.33 3.05
C GLY A 217 -19.07 -11.92 1.77
N GLN A 218 -20.28 -12.46 1.59
CA GLN A 218 -21.05 -12.28 0.36
C GLN A 218 -21.72 -10.90 0.31
N GLY A 219 -21.83 -10.34 -0.90
CA GLY A 219 -22.54 -9.08 -1.16
C GLY A 219 -21.73 -7.81 -0.89
N ASN A 220 -20.57 -7.91 -0.24
CA ASN A 220 -19.65 -6.79 -0.06
C ASN A 220 -18.96 -6.42 -1.38
N ARG A 221 -18.85 -5.12 -1.66
CA ARG A 221 -18.13 -4.59 -2.83
C ARG A 221 -16.98 -3.71 -2.40
N SER A 222 -15.88 -3.79 -3.15
CA SER A 222 -14.77 -2.87 -2.97
C SER A 222 -15.17 -1.42 -3.28
N ARG A 223 -14.67 -0.48 -2.47
CA ARG A 223 -14.78 0.98 -2.72
C ARG A 223 -13.61 1.73 -2.08
N CYS A 224 -13.40 2.96 -2.53
CA CYS A 224 -12.50 3.91 -1.87
C CYS A 224 -13.04 4.26 -0.49
N VAL A 225 -12.18 4.25 0.54
CA VAL A 225 -12.50 4.56 1.94
C VAL A 225 -11.57 5.63 2.54
N THR A 226 -10.88 6.39 1.70
CA THR A 226 -9.91 7.41 2.16
C THR A 226 -10.54 8.44 3.11
N ALA A 227 -11.77 8.88 2.84
CA ALA A 227 -12.44 9.85 3.70
C ALA A 227 -12.73 9.27 5.09
N GLU A 228 -13.19 8.02 5.15
CA GLU A 228 -13.44 7.30 6.40
C GLU A 228 -12.16 7.11 7.21
N VAL A 229 -11.05 6.69 6.56
CA VAL A 229 -9.74 6.54 7.21
C VAL A 229 -9.28 7.85 7.85
N TRP A 230 -9.39 8.99 7.14
CA TRP A 230 -9.03 10.29 7.71
C TRP A 230 -9.99 10.77 8.81
N GLY A 231 -11.26 10.38 8.73
CA GLY A 231 -12.23 10.63 9.81
C GLY A 231 -11.83 9.92 11.10
N MET A 232 -11.44 8.64 10.99
CA MET A 232 -10.96 7.83 12.12
C MET A 232 -9.61 8.31 12.65
N TRP A 233 -8.68 8.66 11.76
CA TRP A 233 -7.38 9.23 12.11
C TRP A 233 -7.52 10.42 13.07
N LYS A 234 -8.50 11.30 12.84
CA LYS A 234 -8.74 12.47 13.71
C LYS A 234 -9.04 12.07 15.15
N GLY A 235 -9.81 11.00 15.36
CA GLY A 235 -10.14 10.49 16.69
C GLY A 235 -8.99 9.76 17.40
N LEU A 236 -7.90 9.44 16.69
CA LEU A 236 -6.69 8.84 17.26
C LEU A 236 -5.70 9.89 17.77
N GLN A 237 -5.91 11.17 17.46
CA GLN A 237 -5.04 12.24 17.91
C GLN A 237 -5.38 12.65 19.34
N LEU A 238 -4.36 12.99 20.13
CA LEU A 238 -4.58 13.64 21.42
C LEU A 238 -5.13 15.05 21.15
N GLU A 239 -6.34 15.34 21.60
CA GLU A 239 -6.88 16.69 21.58
C GLU A 239 -6.11 17.57 22.58
N ASP A 240 -5.76 18.79 22.17
CA ASP A 240 -5.23 19.79 23.09
C ASP A 240 -6.38 20.23 23.99
N LYS A 241 -6.23 20.06 25.32
CA LYS A 241 -7.22 20.49 26.32
C LYS A 241 -7.44 22.02 26.37
N ALA A 242 -6.81 22.80 25.49
CA ALA A 242 -6.81 24.25 25.51
C ALA A 242 -8.11 24.90 24.99
N GLU A 243 -9.01 24.16 24.34
CA GLU A 243 -10.29 24.72 23.84
C GLU A 243 -11.48 24.55 24.81
N LEU A 244 -11.25 24.04 26.02
CA LEU A 244 -12.31 23.86 27.04
C LEU A 244 -12.36 24.97 28.11
N GLU A 245 -11.48 25.99 28.05
CA GLU A 245 -11.46 27.09 29.03
C GLU A 245 -12.09 28.41 28.53
N GLU A 246 -12.64 28.46 27.31
CA GLU A 246 -13.42 29.63 26.81
C GLU A 246 -14.91 29.29 26.59
N ALA A 247 -15.51 28.51 27.50
CA ALA A 247 -16.96 28.30 27.60
C ALA A 247 -17.58 29.09 28.77
#